data_AF-A0A5E6XLN2-F1
#
_entry.id   AF-A0A5E6XLN2-F1
#
_cell.length_a   1.000
_cell.length_b   1.000
_cell.length_c   1.000
_cell.angle_alpha   90.00
_cell.angle_beta   90.00
_cell.angle_gamma   90.00
#
_symmetry.space_group_name_H-M   'P 1'
#
loop_
_entity.id
_entity.type
_entity.pdbx_description
1 polymer ?
#
loop_
_entity_poly.entity_id
_entity_poly.type
_entity_poly.pdbx_seq_one_letter_code
_entity_poly.pdbx_strand_id
1 'polypeptide(L)'
;MAISGHISAEPLLLVLIIFAWTPPHFWALAIHRKEEYAKADIPMLPVTHGEHYTKVHILLYTLVLLAVSLLPYAIHMSGPLYLACALALGGRFLQWAWVLYRGSRPHAAIKTFKYSIWYLLLLFIALLVDHYLLLNL
;
A
#
# COMPACT_ATOMS: atom_id res chain seq x y z
N MET A 1 10.42 -11.65 33.37
CA MET A 1 9.66 -11.14 32.21
C MET A 1 9.33 -9.68 32.45
N ALA A 2 10.21 -8.79 32.02
CA ALA A 2 9.96 -7.36 31.96
C ALA A 2 10.85 -6.83 30.84
N ILE A 3 10.33 -6.86 29.61
CA ILE A 3 11.02 -6.29 28.45
C ILE A 3 10.52 -4.86 28.40
N SER A 4 11.43 -3.93 28.63
CA SER A 4 11.19 -2.49 28.78
C SER A 4 10.14 -1.95 27.80
N GLY A 5 9.12 -1.30 28.36
CA GLY A 5 7.97 -0.73 27.67
C GLY A 5 8.26 0.56 26.90
N HIS A 6 9.23 0.51 25.98
CA HIS A 6 9.27 1.46 24.86
C HIS A 6 8.86 0.69 23.61
N ILE A 7 7.57 0.75 23.28
CA ILE A 7 7.17 0.49 21.89
C ILE A 7 7.75 1.66 21.11
N SER A 8 8.94 1.46 20.55
CA SER A 8 9.56 2.36 19.60
C SER A 8 8.53 2.64 18.49
N ALA A 9 8.42 3.86 17.97
CA ALA A 9 7.39 4.19 16.98
C ALA A 9 7.60 3.42 15.65
N GLU A 10 8.80 2.91 15.41
CA GLU A 10 9.26 2.23 14.20
C GLU A 10 8.40 1.01 13.85
N PRO A 11 8.24 -0.01 14.71
CA PRO A 11 7.53 -1.22 14.35
C PRO A 11 6.03 -0.97 14.20
N LEU A 12 5.47 -0.03 14.98
CA LEU A 12 4.07 0.33 14.88
C LEU A 12 3.74 0.98 13.53
N LEU A 13 4.63 1.82 13.00
CA LEU A 13 4.47 2.42 11.67
C LEU A 13 4.58 1.40 10.55
N LEU A 14 5.52 0.45 10.64
CA LEU A 14 5.63 -0.63 9.66
C LEU A 14 4.34 -1.46 9.61
N VAL A 15 3.78 -1.79 10.78
CA VAL A 15 2.50 -2.49 10.88
C VAL A 15 1.39 -1.63 10.27
N LEU A 16 1.36 -0.33 10.53
CA LEU A 16 0.37 0.59 9.97
C LEU A 16 0.46 0.69 8.44
N ILE A 17 1.68 0.73 7.88
CA ILE A 17 1.90 0.72 6.42
C ILE A 17 1.37 -0.57 5.81
N ILE A 18 1.71 -1.74 6.38
CA ILE A 18 1.24 -3.05 5.88
C ILE A 18 -0.27 -3.14 5.98
N PHE A 19 -0.85 -2.68 7.10
CA PHE A 19 -2.28 -2.68 7.31
C PHE A 19 -3.00 -1.79 6.29
N ALA A 20 -2.50 -0.58 6.04
CA ALA A 20 -3.06 0.32 5.01
C ALA A 20 -2.87 -0.22 3.58
N TRP A 21 -1.81 -0.98 3.33
CA TRP A 21 -1.49 -1.58 2.03
C TRP A 21 -2.32 -2.83 1.71
N THR A 22 -2.70 -3.60 2.74
CA THR A 22 -3.43 -4.87 2.56
C THR A 22 -4.76 -4.72 1.80
N PRO A 23 -5.65 -3.77 2.15
CA PRO A 23 -6.91 -3.57 1.43
C PRO A 23 -6.74 -3.28 -0.07
N PRO A 24 -5.97 -2.25 -0.51
CA PRO A 24 -5.83 -1.96 -1.93
C PRO A 24 -5.12 -3.08 -2.70
N HIS A 25 -4.19 -3.80 -2.06
CA HIS A 25 -3.53 -4.97 -2.63
C HIS A 25 -4.53 -6.11 -2.89
N PHE A 26 -5.24 -6.55 -1.84
CA PHE A 26 -6.14 -7.70 -1.91
C PHE A 26 -7.35 -7.42 -2.80
N TRP A 27 -7.93 -6.22 -2.72
CA TRP A 27 -9.06 -5.83 -3.55
C TRP A 27 -8.72 -5.75 -5.03
N ALA A 28 -7.50 -5.35 -5.39
CA ALA A 28 -7.06 -5.39 -6.78
C ALA A 28 -7.03 -6.83 -7.34
N LEU A 29 -6.59 -7.81 -6.53
CA LEU A 29 -6.66 -9.22 -6.90
C LEU A 29 -8.12 -9.71 -6.96
N ALA A 30 -8.93 -9.32 -6.00
CA ALA A 30 -10.35 -9.65 -5.92
C ALA A 30 -11.14 -9.21 -7.16
N ILE A 31 -10.84 -8.02 -7.69
CA ILE A 31 -11.44 -7.54 -8.95
C ILE A 31 -11.00 -8.42 -10.11
N HIS A 32 -9.71 -8.78 -10.19
CA HIS A 32 -9.19 -9.58 -11.30
C HIS A 32 -9.74 -11.01 -11.31
N ARG A 33 -9.91 -11.62 -10.14
CA ARG A 33 -10.35 -13.01 -9.94
C ARG A 33 -11.81 -13.10 -9.48
N LYS A 34 -12.61 -12.06 -9.73
CA LYS A 34 -13.99 -11.93 -9.23
C LYS A 34 -14.85 -13.15 -9.57
N GLU A 35 -14.77 -13.64 -10.81
CA GLU A 35 -15.55 -14.80 -11.25
C GLU A 35 -15.17 -16.09 -10.50
N GLU A 36 -13.89 -16.27 -10.20
CA GLU A 36 -13.41 -17.42 -9.42
C GLU A 36 -13.90 -17.33 -7.97
N TYR A 37 -13.86 -16.14 -7.37
CA TYR A 37 -14.39 -15.93 -6.02
C TYR A 37 -15.91 -16.13 -5.97
N ALA A 38 -16.64 -15.68 -6.99
CA ALA A 38 -18.09 -15.89 -7.08
C ALA A 38 -18.46 -17.37 -7.27
N LYS A 39 -17.70 -18.12 -8.08
CA LYS A 39 -17.90 -19.57 -8.26
C LYS A 39 -17.58 -20.39 -7.01
N ALA A 40 -16.70 -19.88 -6.15
CA ALA A 40 -16.29 -20.51 -4.91
C ALA A 40 -17.10 -20.02 -3.69
N ASP A 41 -18.18 -19.25 -3.90
CA ASP A 41 -19.01 -18.66 -2.85
C ASP A 41 -18.22 -17.85 -1.80
N ILE A 42 -17.11 -17.23 -2.19
CA ILE A 42 -16.29 -16.41 -1.31
C ILE A 42 -16.79 -14.96 -1.33
N PRO A 43 -17.32 -14.43 -0.21
CA PRO A 43 -17.92 -13.10 -0.15
C PRO A 43 -16.84 -12.01 -0.12
N MET A 44 -16.36 -11.63 -1.29
CA MET A 44 -15.37 -10.55 -1.47
C MET A 44 -16.08 -9.25 -1.84
N LEU A 45 -15.54 -8.10 -1.46
CA LEU A 45 -16.08 -6.77 -1.79
C LEU A 45 -16.57 -6.60 -3.25
N PRO A 46 -15.84 -7.04 -4.29
CA PRO A 46 -16.31 -6.93 -5.67
C PRO A 46 -17.44 -7.91 -6.04
N VAL A 47 -17.63 -8.99 -5.27
CA VAL A 47 -18.72 -9.96 -5.43
C VAL A 47 -19.99 -9.47 -4.73
N THR A 48 -19.87 -8.91 -3.53
CA THR A 48 -21.02 -8.48 -2.70
C THR A 48 -21.51 -7.08 -3.01
N HIS A 49 -20.60 -6.12 -3.23
CA HIS A 49 -20.92 -4.69 -3.44
C HIS A 49 -20.59 -4.19 -4.85
N GLY A 50 -20.01 -5.05 -5.69
CA GLY A 50 -19.67 -4.75 -7.07
C GLY A 50 -18.28 -4.12 -7.26
N GLU A 51 -17.84 -4.11 -8.52
CA GLU A 51 -16.49 -3.69 -8.88
C GLU A 51 -16.26 -2.19 -8.70
N HIS A 52 -17.27 -1.36 -9.01
CA HIS A 52 -17.11 0.10 -8.92
C HIS A 52 -16.85 0.53 -7.48
N TYR A 53 -17.62 0.00 -6.52
CA TYR A 53 -17.44 0.26 -5.09
C TYR A 53 -16.03 -0.13 -4.62
N THR A 54 -15.58 -1.32 -5.04
CA THR A 54 -14.24 -1.82 -4.73
C THR A 54 -13.13 -0.94 -5.33
N LYS A 55 -13.31 -0.45 -6.56
CA LYS A 55 -12.35 0.46 -7.23
C LYS A 55 -12.22 1.80 -6.49
N VAL A 56 -13.34 2.37 -6.01
CA VAL A 56 -13.32 3.59 -5.19
C VAL A 56 -12.56 3.35 -3.89
N HIS A 57 -12.82 2.22 -3.23
CA HIS A 57 -12.11 1.86 -2.00
C HIS A 57 -10.62 1.68 -2.22
N ILE A 58 -10.19 1.04 -3.32
CA ILE A 58 -8.78 0.96 -3.68
C ILE A 58 -8.18 2.37 -3.79
N LEU A 59 -8.83 3.30 -4.50
CA LEU A 59 -8.33 4.66 -4.67
C LEU A 59 -8.20 5.41 -3.34
N LEU A 60 -9.24 5.36 -2.49
CA LEU A 60 -9.25 6.00 -1.18
C LEU A 60 -8.18 5.41 -0.24
N TYR A 61 -8.06 4.08 -0.18
CA TYR A 61 -7.06 3.44 0.65
C TYR A 61 -5.63 3.63 0.11
N THR A 62 -5.43 3.77 -1.20
CA THR A 62 -4.13 4.17 -1.76
C THR A 62 -3.74 5.60 -1.35
N LEU A 63 -4.70 6.53 -1.25
CA LEU A 63 -4.45 7.87 -0.70
C LEU A 63 -4.08 7.81 0.78
N VAL A 64 -4.80 7.00 1.58
CA VAL A 64 -4.47 6.78 2.99
C VAL A 64 -3.09 6.15 3.13
N LEU A 65 -2.76 5.15 2.31
CA LEU A 65 -1.45 4.51 2.29
C LEU A 65 -0.33 5.51 1.96
N LEU A 66 -0.56 6.44 1.03
CA LEU A 66 0.39 7.51 0.73
C LEU A 66 0.56 8.42 1.96
N ALA A 67 -0.52 8.84 2.62
CA ALA A 67 -0.41 9.66 3.83
C ALA A 67 0.36 8.91 4.95
N VAL A 68 0.07 7.63 5.14
CA VAL A 68 0.74 6.77 6.13
C VAL A 68 2.22 6.56 5.78
N SER A 69 2.58 6.40 4.50
CA SER A 69 3.98 6.24 4.08
C SER A 69 4.79 7.54 4.17
N LEU A 70 4.16 8.70 4.36
CA LEU A 70 4.85 9.96 4.63
C LEU A 70 5.10 10.18 6.13
N LEU A 71 4.42 9.45 7.01
CA LEU A 71 4.57 9.59 8.46
C LEU A 71 6.01 9.36 8.95
N PRO A 72 6.79 8.39 8.45
CA PRO A 72 8.17 8.19 8.90
C PRO A 72 9.04 9.45 8.71
N TYR A 73 8.80 10.21 7.64
CA TYR A 73 9.49 11.49 7.45
C TYR A 73 8.93 12.58 8.38
N ALA A 74 7.61 12.65 8.54
CA ALA A 74 6.94 13.69 9.34
C ALA A 74 7.32 13.68 10.82
N ILE A 75 7.66 12.51 11.36
CA ILE A 75 8.11 12.33 12.75
C ILE A 75 9.64 12.26 12.87
N HIS A 76 10.37 12.66 11.81
CA HIS A 76 11.84 12.68 11.75
C HIS A 76 12.52 11.32 11.95
N MET A 77 11.85 10.23 11.61
CA MET A 77 12.42 8.88 11.65
C MET A 77 13.19 8.52 10.38
N SER A 78 12.89 9.19 9.27
CA SER A 78 13.59 9.02 8.00
C SER A 78 13.93 10.36 7.35
N GLY A 79 14.93 10.33 6.49
CA GLY A 79 15.49 11.46 5.78
C GLY A 79 14.75 11.80 4.48
N PRO A 80 15.25 12.83 3.78
CA PRO A 80 14.68 13.29 2.52
C PRO A 80 14.78 12.26 1.39
N LEU A 81 15.73 11.31 1.48
CA LEU A 81 15.85 10.22 0.50
C LEU A 81 14.62 9.31 0.56
N TYR A 82 14.25 8.87 1.77
CA TYR A 82 13.01 8.12 1.97
C TYR A 82 11.79 8.89 1.47
N LEU A 83 11.67 10.18 1.78
CA LEU A 83 10.55 11.01 1.33
C LEU A 83 10.40 11.02 -0.20
N ALA A 84 11.52 11.22 -0.92
CA ALA A 84 11.51 11.21 -2.38
C ALA A 84 11.06 9.84 -2.93
N CYS A 85 11.54 8.74 -2.35
CA CYS A 85 11.11 7.39 -2.72
C CYS A 85 9.62 7.15 -2.42
N ALA A 86 9.15 7.54 -1.23
CA ALA A 86 7.75 7.37 -0.82
C ALA A 86 6.79 8.13 -1.73
N LEU A 87 7.12 9.37 -2.09
CA LEU A 87 6.33 10.18 -3.02
C LEU A 87 6.34 9.60 -4.45
N ALA A 88 7.50 9.18 -4.96
CA ALA A 88 7.60 8.61 -6.30
C ALA A 88 6.82 7.29 -6.42
N LEU A 89 7.00 6.39 -5.45
CA LEU A 89 6.31 5.10 -5.39
C LEU A 89 4.80 5.28 -5.15
N GLY A 90 4.42 6.14 -4.21
CA GLY A 90 3.02 6.36 -3.87
C GLY A 90 2.26 7.10 -4.96
N GLY A 91 2.88 8.09 -5.61
CA GLY A 91 2.32 8.77 -6.78
C GLY A 91 2.09 7.81 -7.94
N ARG A 92 3.04 6.90 -8.20
CA ARG A 92 2.90 5.85 -9.22
C ARG A 92 1.81 4.83 -8.85
N PHE A 93 1.66 4.48 -7.57
CA PHE A 93 0.56 3.61 -7.11
C PHE A 93 -0.79 4.30 -7.32
N LEU A 94 -0.89 5.57 -6.95
CA LEU A 94 -2.10 6.37 -7.13
C LEU A 94 -2.51 6.50 -8.61
N GLN A 95 -1.54 6.65 -9.52
CA GLN A 95 -1.78 6.58 -10.95
C GLN A 95 -2.40 5.25 -11.39
N TRP A 96 -1.91 4.12 -10.87
CA TRP A 96 -2.48 2.80 -11.16
C TRP A 96 -3.89 2.64 -10.59
N ALA A 97 -4.12 3.08 -9.35
CA ALA A 97 -5.44 3.10 -8.73
C ALA A 97 -6.43 3.95 -9.52
N TRP A 98 -6.00 5.11 -10.04
CA TRP A 98 -6.81 5.97 -10.90
C TRP A 98 -7.14 5.32 -12.26
N VAL A 99 -6.15 4.68 -12.89
CA VAL A 99 -6.37 3.93 -14.15
C VAL A 99 -7.34 2.77 -13.93
N LEU A 100 -7.23 2.07 -12.80
CA LEU A 100 -8.14 1.01 -12.41
C LEU A 100 -9.57 1.55 -12.17
N TYR A 101 -9.68 2.68 -11.48
CA TYR A 101 -10.96 3.36 -11.22
C TYR A 101 -11.67 3.77 -12.51
N ARG A 102 -10.95 4.41 -13.44
CA ARG A 102 -11.52 4.81 -14.74
C ARG A 102 -11.81 3.63 -15.66
N GLY A 103 -11.32 2.43 -15.36
CA GLY A 103 -11.49 1.26 -16.23
C GLY A 103 -10.82 1.41 -17.60
N SER A 104 -9.88 2.35 -17.76
CA SER A 104 -9.35 2.73 -19.09
C SER A 104 -8.41 1.70 -19.72
N ARG A 105 -8.01 0.66 -18.98
CA ARG A 105 -7.09 -0.38 -19.48
C ARG A 105 -7.57 -1.77 -19.09
N PRO A 106 -7.63 -2.72 -20.05
CA PRO A 106 -7.79 -4.13 -19.70
C PRO A 106 -6.58 -4.56 -18.86
N HIS A 107 -6.80 -5.39 -17.85
CA HIS A 107 -5.78 -5.86 -16.89
C HIS A 107 -5.22 -4.80 -15.92
N ALA A 108 -5.88 -3.65 -15.75
CA ALA A 108 -5.46 -2.67 -14.74
C ALA A 108 -5.42 -3.26 -13.32
N ALA A 109 -6.35 -4.16 -13.00
CA ALA A 109 -6.47 -4.79 -11.68
C ALA A 109 -5.21 -5.60 -11.32
N ILE A 110 -4.81 -6.55 -12.18
CA ILE A 110 -3.62 -7.37 -11.94
C ILE A 110 -2.31 -6.56 -11.99
N LYS A 111 -2.24 -5.51 -12.82
CA LYS A 111 -1.08 -4.61 -12.83
C LYS A 111 -0.97 -3.80 -11.54
N THR A 112 -2.10 -3.33 -11.01
CA THR A 112 -2.17 -2.64 -9.71
C THR A 112 -1.73 -3.57 -8.58
N PHE A 113 -2.21 -4.81 -8.57
CA PHE A 113 -1.76 -5.85 -7.64
C PHE A 113 -0.25 -6.10 -7.73
N LYS A 114 0.28 -6.37 -8.92
CA LYS A 114 1.73 -6.60 -9.11
C LYS A 114 2.56 -5.41 -8.66
N TYR A 115 2.12 -4.20 -9.02
CA TYR A 115 2.81 -2.97 -8.63
C TYR A 115 2.79 -2.78 -7.11
N SER A 116 1.71 -3.12 -6.42
CA SER A 116 1.62 -2.97 -4.96
C SER A 116 2.66 -3.82 -4.21
N ILE A 117 3.05 -4.99 -4.72
CA ILE A 117 4.12 -5.81 -4.13
C ILE A 117 5.47 -5.11 -4.28
N TRP A 118 5.77 -4.64 -5.49
CA TRP A 118 6.98 -3.87 -5.76
C TRP A 118 7.03 -2.57 -4.96
N TYR A 119 5.89 -1.90 -4.81
CA TYR A 119 5.74 -0.71 -3.97
C TYR A 119 6.19 -0.99 -2.54
N LEU A 120 5.63 -2.03 -1.90
CA LEU A 120 5.94 -2.35 -0.51
C LEU A 120 7.42 -2.76 -0.34
N LEU A 121 7.92 -3.61 -1.24
CA LEU A 121 9.32 -4.03 -1.25
C LEU A 121 10.28 -2.83 -1.35
N LEU A 122 10.06 -1.96 -2.35
CA LEU A 122 10.93 -0.80 -2.57
C LEU A 122 10.80 0.23 -1.45
N LEU A 123 9.60 0.42 -0.89
CA LEU A 123 9.39 1.34 0.22
C LEU A 123 10.16 0.87 1.47
N PHE A 124 10.16 -0.43 1.76
CA PHE A 124 10.92 -0.98 2.89
C PHE A 124 12.43 -0.97 2.65
N ILE A 125 12.88 -1.23 1.42
CA ILE A 125 14.30 -1.05 1.06
C ILE A 125 14.71 0.41 1.25
N ALA A 126 13.91 1.38 0.77
CA ALA A 126 14.20 2.79 0.93
C ALA A 126 14.27 3.19 2.41
N LEU A 127 13.35 2.70 3.24
CA LEU A 127 13.35 2.94 4.68
C LEU A 127 14.59 2.34 5.35
N LEU A 128 14.97 1.11 4.98
CA LEU A 128 16.15 0.45 5.53
C LEU A 128 17.44 1.18 5.17
N VAL A 129 17.61 1.50 3.88
CA VAL A 129 18.78 2.24 3.38
C VAL A 129 18.91 3.60 4.04
N ASP A 130 17.82 4.34 4.14
CA ASP A 130 17.78 5.66 4.78
C ASP A 130 18.09 5.57 6.28
N HIS A 131 17.55 4.58 6.99
CA HIS A 131 17.87 4.34 8.40
C HIS A 131 19.35 4.00 8.64
N TYR A 132 19.96 3.14 7.80
CA TYR A 132 21.38 2.84 7.90
C TYR A 132 22.28 4.04 7.56
N LEU A 133 21.85 4.89 6.62
CA LEU A 133 22.55 6.13 6.30
C LEU A 133 22.49 7.13 7.46
N LEU A 134 21.34 7.27 8.12
CA LEU A 134 21.17 8.13 9.30
C LEU A 134 21.99 7.65 10.50
N LEU A 135 22.14 6.34 10.72
CA LEU A 135 22.95 5.79 11.81
C LEU A 135 24.47 5.94 11.60
N ASN A 136 24.91 6.11 10.35
CA ASN A 136 26.32 6.23 9.98
C ASN A 136 26.82 7.70 9.88
N LEU A 137 25.93 8.68 10.10
CA LEU A 137 26.23 10.12 10.13
C LEU A 137 26.27 10.63 11.56
#